data_AF-A0AAD5MTR2-F1
#
_entry.id   AF-A0AAD5MTR2-F1
#
_cell.length_a   1.000
_cell.length_b   1.000
_cell.length_c   1.000
_cell.angle_alpha   90.00
_cell.angle_beta   90.00
_cell.angle_gamma   90.00
#
_symmetry.space_group_name_H-M   'P 1'
#
loop_
_entity.id
_entity.type
_entity.pdbx_description
1 polymer ?
#
loop_
_entity_poly.entity_id
_entity_poly.type
_entity_poly.pdbx_seq_one_letter_code
_entity_poly.pdbx_strand_id
1 'polypeptide(L)'
;MHGSLLRIHLANGTHNNGNGDSAGNFPQASDMSLVEYDCGLEKLAFDISQLCHNESHPNFTNVGSNIAVYSGNVKNFESNITDLIMRWWNTSIENPHLVNLTSTLNDTGMIPFLQMANANTTKVGCAYSVCDHTPHCPTRPPYVVFVCQYGQS
;
A
#
# COMPACT_ATOMS: atom_id res chain seq x y z
N MET A 1 8.02 -10.11 -1.54
CA MET A 1 9.22 -10.19 -0.69
C MET A 1 9.45 -8.92 0.14
N HIS A 2 9.34 -7.70 -0.42
CA HIS A 2 9.59 -6.46 0.33
C HIS A 2 8.60 -6.16 1.49
N GLY A 3 7.30 -6.46 1.35
CA GLY A 3 6.31 -6.18 2.39
C GLY A 3 6.53 -6.93 3.71
N SER A 4 7.04 -8.17 3.67
CA SER A 4 7.25 -8.98 4.87
C SER A 4 8.39 -8.45 5.75
N LEU A 5 9.45 -7.90 5.15
CA LEU A 5 10.56 -7.28 5.90
C LEU A 5 10.11 -6.01 6.62
N LEU A 6 9.28 -5.19 5.98
CA LEU A 6 8.72 -3.97 6.58
C LEU A 6 7.89 -4.29 7.83
N ARG A 7 7.02 -5.31 7.75
CA ARG A 7 6.22 -5.78 8.89
C ARG A 7 7.08 -6.36 10.03
N ILE A 8 8.23 -6.96 9.73
CA ILE A 8 9.18 -7.43 10.76
C ILE A 8 9.78 -6.24 11.53
N HIS A 9 10.21 -5.18 10.82
CA HIS A 9 10.74 -3.98 11.47
C HIS A 9 9.71 -3.29 12.36
N LEU A 10 8.46 -3.22 11.89
CA LEU A 10 7.34 -2.72 12.68
C LEU A 10 7.07 -3.60 13.90
N ALA A 11 6.99 -4.93 13.72
CA ALA A 11 6.73 -5.87 14.81
C ALA A 11 7.79 -5.81 15.91
N ASN A 12 9.05 -5.56 15.55
CA ASN A 12 10.15 -5.43 16.49
C ASN A 12 10.23 -4.05 17.18
N GLY A 13 9.31 -3.12 16.86
CA GLY A 13 9.31 -1.77 17.43
C GLY A 13 10.49 -0.91 16.95
N THR A 14 10.97 -1.17 15.73
CA THR A 14 12.12 -0.46 15.13
C THR A 14 11.71 0.54 14.06
N HIS A 15 10.40 0.69 13.81
CA HIS A 15 9.84 1.60 12.82
C HIS A 15 9.34 2.88 13.47
N ASN A 16 9.67 4.03 12.90
CA ASN A 16 9.30 5.35 13.44
C ASN A 16 7.80 5.61 13.31
N ASN A 17 7.22 6.25 14.33
CA ASN A 17 5.82 6.66 14.39
C ASN A 17 5.70 8.18 14.32
N GLY A 18 5.40 8.67 13.12
CA GLY A 18 5.12 10.07 12.85
C GLY A 18 6.32 10.91 12.42
N ASN A 19 6.03 12.16 12.07
CA ASN A 19 7.02 13.20 11.76
C ASN A 19 7.46 13.97 13.02
N GLY A 20 8.73 14.40 13.05
CA GLY A 20 9.26 15.36 14.04
C GLY A 20 10.20 14.79 15.11
N ASP A 21 10.89 15.70 15.82
CA ASP A 21 11.99 15.39 16.76
C ASP A 21 11.57 14.61 18.02
N SER A 22 10.27 14.51 18.27
CA SER A 22 9.67 13.76 19.38
C SER A 22 8.99 12.46 18.94
N ALA A 23 9.05 12.13 17.64
CA ALA A 23 8.52 10.88 17.11
C ALA A 23 9.37 9.70 17.62
N GLY A 24 8.79 8.90 18.51
CA GLY A 24 9.34 7.62 18.91
C GLY A 24 9.04 6.53 17.89
N ASN A 25 9.43 5.31 18.21
CA ASN A 25 9.05 4.14 17.40
C ASN A 25 7.63 3.69 17.74
N PHE A 26 6.99 3.01 16.79
CA PHE A 26 5.84 2.16 17.10
C PHE A 26 6.24 1.11 18.15
N PRO A 27 5.33 0.72 19.05
CA PRO A 27 5.60 -0.37 19.99
C PRO A 27 5.73 -1.70 19.26
N GLN A 28 6.27 -2.69 19.97
CA GLN A 28 6.33 -4.06 19.47
C GLN A 28 4.92 -4.63 19.28
N ALA A 29 4.73 -5.40 18.20
CA ALA A 29 3.45 -6.07 17.91
C ALA A 29 3.51 -7.53 18.39
N SER A 30 2.45 -8.00 19.05
CA SER A 30 2.36 -9.37 19.58
C SER A 30 1.82 -10.40 18.58
N ASP A 31 1.16 -9.95 17.51
CA ASP A 31 0.35 -10.78 16.61
C ASP A 31 0.56 -10.45 15.12
N MET A 32 1.69 -9.82 14.77
CA MET A 32 2.03 -9.48 13.39
C MET A 32 2.52 -10.72 12.61
N SER A 33 1.60 -11.40 11.94
CA SER A 33 1.92 -12.57 11.12
C SER A 33 2.59 -12.21 9.79
N LEU A 34 3.36 -13.17 9.24
CA LEU A 34 3.87 -13.09 7.87
C LEU A 34 2.72 -13.11 6.88
N VAL A 35 2.82 -12.26 5.86
CA VAL A 35 1.81 -12.17 4.79
C VAL A 35 2.19 -13.12 3.66
N GLU A 36 1.23 -13.92 3.21
CA GLU A 36 1.38 -14.83 2.07
C GLU A 36 0.78 -14.22 0.80
N TYR A 37 1.33 -14.61 -0.36
CA TYR A 37 0.79 -14.17 -1.64
C TYR A 37 -0.47 -14.96 -2.00
N ASP A 38 -1.48 -14.27 -2.52
CA ASP A 38 -2.76 -14.86 -2.90
C ASP A 38 -3.13 -14.49 -4.34
N CYS A 39 -3.29 -15.51 -5.18
CA CYS A 39 -3.62 -15.33 -6.60
C CYS A 39 -5.05 -14.79 -6.83
N GLY A 40 -5.98 -15.04 -5.89
CA GLY A 40 -7.33 -14.47 -5.95
C GLY A 40 -7.29 -12.96 -5.73
N LEU A 41 -6.53 -12.50 -4.73
CA LEU A 41 -6.29 -11.08 -4.49
C LEU A 41 -5.51 -10.42 -5.63
N GLU A 42 -4.55 -11.11 -6.24
CA GLU A 42 -3.84 -10.64 -7.44
C GLU A 42 -4.81 -10.41 -8.59
N LYS A 43 -5.71 -11.36 -8.83
CA LYS A 43 -6.74 -11.22 -9.87
C LYS A 43 -7.66 -10.02 -9.59
N LEU A 44 -8.09 -9.82 -8.35
CA LEU A 44 -8.87 -8.63 -7.96
C LEU A 44 -8.08 -7.33 -8.19
N ALA A 45 -6.80 -7.31 -7.83
CA ALA A 45 -5.92 -6.17 -8.09
C ALA A 45 -5.79 -5.89 -9.59
N PHE A 46 -5.71 -6.93 -10.41
CA PHE A 46 -5.62 -6.82 -11.86
C PHE A 46 -6.91 -6.23 -12.43
N ASP A 47 -8.06 -6.79 -12.06
CA ASP A 47 -9.39 -6.33 -12.48
C ASP A 47 -9.60 -4.83 -12.14
N ILE A 48 -9.12 -4.37 -10.97
CA ILE A 48 -9.17 -2.95 -10.57
C ILE A 48 -8.18 -2.09 -11.36
N SER A 49 -6.96 -2.58 -11.58
CA SER A 49 -5.93 -1.79 -12.30
C SER A 49 -6.33 -1.47 -13.74
N GLN A 50 -7.12 -2.33 -14.38
CA GLN A 50 -7.66 -2.14 -15.73
C GLN A 50 -8.70 -1.01 -15.82
N LEU A 51 -9.27 -0.58 -14.69
CA LEU A 51 -10.19 0.57 -14.65
C LEU A 51 -9.45 1.90 -14.88
N CYS A 52 -8.13 1.92 -14.73
CA CYS A 52 -7.30 3.10 -14.97
C CYS A 52 -7.64 4.32 -14.10
N HIS A 53 -8.26 4.09 -12.94
CA HIS A 53 -8.60 5.10 -11.94
C HIS A 53 -7.55 5.14 -10.81
N ASN A 54 -7.43 6.30 -10.15
CA ASN A 54 -6.54 6.50 -9.01
C ASN A 54 -7.34 6.63 -7.70
N GLU A 55 -8.15 5.62 -7.40
CA GLU A 55 -9.06 5.64 -6.25
C GLU A 55 -8.88 4.36 -5.43
N SER A 56 -8.24 4.50 -4.27
CA SER A 56 -8.11 3.39 -3.32
C SER A 56 -9.41 3.19 -2.55
N HIS A 57 -9.78 1.93 -2.30
CA HIS A 57 -10.85 1.52 -1.42
C HIS A 57 -10.26 0.86 -0.15
N PRO A 58 -9.83 1.65 0.85
CA PRO A 58 -9.27 1.11 2.07
C PRO A 58 -10.31 0.33 2.88
N ASN A 59 -9.90 -0.80 3.43
CA ASN A 59 -10.74 -1.61 4.31
C ASN A 59 -9.85 -2.44 5.23
N PHE A 60 -10.10 -2.34 6.54
CA PHE A 60 -9.30 -3.03 7.56
C PHE A 60 -9.97 -4.29 8.12
N THR A 61 -11.24 -4.55 7.78
CA THR A 61 -12.02 -5.70 8.26
C THR A 61 -12.21 -6.77 7.20
N ASN A 62 -12.28 -6.38 5.93
CA ASN A 62 -12.42 -7.25 4.77
C ASN A 62 -11.20 -7.09 3.84
N VAL A 63 -11.45 -7.01 2.53
CA VAL A 63 -10.44 -6.75 1.52
C VAL A 63 -10.28 -5.25 1.32
N GLY A 64 -9.08 -4.73 1.56
CA GLY A 64 -8.71 -3.33 1.36
C GLY A 64 -7.62 -3.17 0.30
N SER A 65 -7.44 -1.95 -0.20
CA SER A 65 -6.52 -1.70 -1.32
C SER A 65 -5.61 -0.50 -1.12
N ASN A 66 -4.38 -0.60 -1.64
CA ASN A 66 -3.53 0.54 -1.97
C ASN A 66 -3.38 0.66 -3.48
N ILE A 67 -3.48 1.89 -3.99
CA ILE A 67 -3.27 2.21 -5.41
C ILE A 67 -2.17 3.27 -5.55
N ALA A 68 -1.36 3.12 -6.60
CA ALA A 68 -0.35 4.08 -7.00
C ALA A 68 -0.41 4.30 -8.51
N VAL A 69 -0.23 5.55 -8.94
CA VAL A 69 -0.06 5.92 -10.34
C VAL A 69 1.40 6.20 -10.63
N TYR A 70 1.93 5.58 -11.67
CA TYR A 70 3.26 5.85 -12.19
C TYR A 70 3.17 6.47 -13.58
N SER A 71 3.52 7.76 -13.67
CA SER A 71 3.48 8.54 -14.92
C SER A 71 4.85 8.68 -15.58
N GLY A 72 5.84 7.88 -15.17
CA GLY A 72 7.17 7.86 -15.79
C GLY A 72 7.19 7.03 -17.08
N ASN A 73 8.40 6.71 -17.57
CA ASN A 73 8.54 5.80 -18.70
C ASN A 73 8.02 4.42 -18.30
N VAL A 74 6.88 3.99 -18.85
CA VAL A 74 6.20 2.73 -18.51
C VAL A 74 7.11 1.49 -18.63
N LYS A 75 8.15 1.53 -19.48
CA LYS A 75 9.15 0.46 -19.61
C LYS A 75 10.03 0.29 -18.36
N ASN A 76 10.10 1.32 -17.52
CA ASN A 76 10.86 1.33 -16.28
C ASN A 76 9.96 1.10 -15.06
N PHE A 77 8.67 0.78 -15.23
CA PHE A 77 7.75 0.66 -14.11
C PHE A 77 8.20 -0.41 -13.11
N GLU A 78 8.59 -1.60 -13.57
CA GLU A 78 8.97 -2.71 -12.68
C GLU A 78 10.13 -2.35 -11.75
N SER A 79 11.12 -1.60 -12.23
CA SER A 79 12.24 -1.14 -11.40
C SER A 79 11.86 -0.07 -10.38
N ASN A 80 10.66 0.51 -10.49
CA ASN A 80 10.12 1.53 -9.57
C ASN A 80 9.07 0.96 -8.59
N ILE A 81 8.71 -0.33 -8.66
CA ILE A 81 7.69 -0.93 -7.78
C ILE A 81 8.08 -0.77 -6.30
N THR A 82 9.36 -1.00 -5.96
CA THR A 82 9.84 -0.84 -4.59
C THR A 82 9.63 0.58 -4.07
N ASP A 83 9.89 1.60 -4.90
CA ASP A 83 9.70 2.99 -4.50
C ASP A 83 8.22 3.32 -4.24
N LEU A 84 7.30 2.77 -5.04
CA LEU A 84 5.86 2.95 -4.83
C LEU A 84 5.39 2.30 -3.52
N ILE A 85 5.87 1.09 -3.22
CA ILE A 85 5.59 0.41 -1.95
C ILE A 85 6.16 1.21 -0.78
N MET A 86 7.38 1.73 -0.90
CA MET A 86 8.00 2.54 0.14
C MET A 86 7.28 3.86 0.36
N ARG A 87 6.71 4.48 -0.67
CA ARG A 87 5.86 5.68 -0.50
C ARG A 87 4.64 5.38 0.37
N TRP A 88 3.95 4.26 0.13
CA TRP A 88 2.84 3.87 1.01
C TRP A 88 3.31 3.65 2.45
N TRP A 89 4.41 2.93 2.64
CA TRP A 89 4.97 2.66 3.97
C TRP A 89 5.39 3.94 4.71
N ASN A 90 6.03 4.88 4.00
CA ASN A 90 6.54 6.12 4.57
C ASN A 90 5.43 7.11 4.95
N THR A 91 4.17 6.87 4.57
CA THR A 91 3.06 7.68 5.10
C THR A 91 3.03 7.68 6.63
N SER A 92 3.56 6.66 7.31
CA SER A 92 3.68 6.64 8.78
C SER A 92 4.66 7.67 9.34
N ILE A 93 5.65 8.14 8.56
CA ILE A 93 6.67 9.10 9.00
C ILE A 93 6.46 10.48 8.37
N GLU A 94 5.55 10.59 7.40
CA GLU A 94 5.17 11.85 6.76
C GLU A 94 4.01 12.55 7.51
N ASN A 95 3.26 11.80 8.31
CA ASN A 95 2.09 12.28 9.06
C ASN A 95 2.38 12.38 10.58
N PRO A 96 1.54 13.06 11.38
CA PRO A 96 1.71 13.13 12.84
C PRO A 96 1.64 11.75 13.52
N HIS A 97 2.36 11.55 14.63
CA HIS A 97 2.40 10.26 15.32
C HIS A 97 0.99 9.74 15.71
N LEU A 98 0.79 8.43 15.55
CA LEU A 98 -0.42 7.74 15.99
C LEU A 98 -0.36 7.43 17.48
N VAL A 99 -1.36 7.88 18.22
CA VAL A 99 -1.56 7.51 19.63
C VAL A 99 -2.41 6.24 19.73
N ASN A 100 -3.47 6.14 18.93
CA ASN A 100 -4.27 4.93 18.79
C ASN A 100 -3.74 4.11 17.61
N LEU A 101 -3.38 2.86 17.87
CA LEU A 101 -2.77 1.96 16.88
C LEU A 101 -3.80 1.11 16.14
N THR A 102 -5.08 1.20 16.53
CA THR A 102 -6.16 0.56 15.79
C THR A 102 -6.28 1.24 14.43
N SER A 103 -6.16 0.47 13.34
CA SER A 103 -6.32 1.03 11.99
C SER A 103 -7.74 1.55 11.78
N THR A 104 -7.88 2.84 11.48
CA THR A 104 -9.18 3.48 11.21
C THR A 104 -9.14 4.29 9.93
N LEU A 105 -10.32 4.60 9.37
CA LEU A 105 -10.46 5.48 8.22
C LEU A 105 -10.28 6.97 8.57
N ASN A 106 -10.18 7.32 9.87
CA ASN A 106 -9.98 8.70 10.31
C ASN A 106 -8.53 9.17 10.12
N ASP A 107 -7.58 8.23 10.09
CA ASP A 107 -6.16 8.50 9.93
C ASP A 107 -5.79 8.62 8.44
N THR A 108 -6.54 9.46 7.70
CA THR A 108 -6.58 9.46 6.23
C THR A 108 -5.21 9.54 5.57
N GLY A 109 -4.28 10.30 6.15
CA GLY A 109 -2.91 10.46 5.63
C GLY A 109 -2.04 9.21 5.79
N MET A 110 -2.32 8.35 6.78
CA MET A 110 -1.57 7.12 7.06
C MET A 110 -2.25 5.85 6.54
N ILE A 111 -3.44 5.95 5.95
CA ILE A 111 -4.19 4.79 5.43
C ILE A 111 -3.30 3.84 4.59
N PRO A 112 -2.44 4.32 3.67
CA PRO A 112 -1.59 3.41 2.89
C PRO A 112 -0.65 2.56 3.75
N PHE A 113 -0.02 3.16 4.76
CA PHE A 113 0.78 2.43 5.75
C PHE A 113 -0.09 1.48 6.58
N LEU A 114 -1.22 1.96 7.10
CA LEU A 114 -2.11 1.16 7.94
C LEU A 114 -2.62 -0.09 7.22
N GLN A 115 -2.87 -0.02 5.91
CA GLN A 115 -3.29 -1.18 5.13
C GLN A 115 -2.19 -2.25 5.05
N MET A 116 -0.93 -1.83 4.94
CA MET A 116 0.25 -2.70 4.96
C MET A 116 0.57 -3.23 6.37
N ALA A 117 0.34 -2.40 7.39
CA ALA A 117 0.68 -2.66 8.79
C ALA A 117 -0.40 -3.42 9.57
N ASN A 118 -1.63 -3.52 9.05
CA ASN A 118 -2.74 -4.17 9.76
C ASN A 118 -2.40 -5.63 10.12
N ALA A 119 -2.37 -5.94 11.41
CA ALA A 119 -2.02 -7.27 11.93
C ALA A 119 -2.98 -8.36 11.42
N ASN A 120 -4.26 -8.01 11.20
CA ASN A 120 -5.26 -8.93 10.67
C ASN A 120 -5.01 -9.34 9.20
N THR A 121 -4.25 -8.55 8.43
CA THR A 121 -3.91 -8.90 7.05
C THR A 121 -2.92 -10.06 7.04
N THR A 122 -3.33 -11.21 6.48
CA THR A 122 -2.49 -12.39 6.30
C THR A 122 -2.23 -12.72 4.83
N LYS A 123 -2.95 -12.07 3.91
CA LYS A 123 -2.84 -12.29 2.46
C LYS A 123 -2.65 -10.98 1.70
N VAL A 124 -1.88 -11.04 0.62
CA VAL A 124 -1.71 -9.92 -0.33
C VAL A 124 -1.67 -10.42 -1.76
N GLY A 125 -2.21 -9.63 -2.69
CA GLY A 125 -2.02 -9.84 -4.12
C GLY A 125 -1.92 -8.49 -4.82
N CYS A 126 -0.98 -8.34 -5.76
CA CYS A 126 -0.75 -7.06 -6.43
C CYS A 126 -0.67 -7.25 -7.93
N ALA A 127 -1.16 -6.27 -8.67
CA ALA A 127 -1.09 -6.26 -10.13
C ALA A 127 -1.00 -4.83 -10.64
N TYR A 128 -0.65 -4.68 -11.91
CA TYR A 128 -0.63 -3.39 -12.56
C TYR A 128 -1.14 -3.49 -14.00
N SER A 129 -1.59 -2.36 -14.52
CA SER A 129 -2.00 -2.22 -15.91
C SER A 129 -1.43 -0.93 -16.48
N VAL A 130 -0.99 -0.99 -17.74
CA VAL A 130 -0.66 0.20 -18.52
C VAL A 130 -1.97 0.80 -19.01
N CYS A 131 -2.18 2.06 -18.69
CA CYS A 131 -3.32 2.85 -19.07
C CYS A 131 -2.91 3.80 -20.18
N ASP A 132 -3.33 3.47 -21.41
CA ASP A 132 -3.20 4.33 -22.57
C ASP A 132 -4.55 4.97 -22.93
N HIS A 133 -4.47 6.16 -23.54
CA HIS A 133 -5.54 6.96 -24.14
C HIS A 133 -7.00 6.52 -23.93
N THR A 134 -7.76 7.36 -23.23
CA THR A 134 -9.19 7.47 -23.58
C THR A 134 -9.32 8.24 -24.90
N PRO A 135 -10.29 7.90 -25.78
CA PRO A 135 -10.55 8.64 -27.03
C PRO A 135 -10.76 10.15 -26.82
N HIS A 136 -11.07 10.55 -25.59
CA HIS A 136 -11.38 11.92 -25.19
C HIS A 136 -10.16 12.80 -24.92
N CYS A 137 -8.94 12.27 -24.79
CA CYS A 137 -7.73 13.09 -24.63
C CYS A 137 -6.49 12.44 -25.28
N PRO A 138 -6.29 12.62 -26.60
CA PRO A 138 -5.28 11.91 -27.37
C PRO A 138 -3.84 12.40 -27.17
N THR A 139 -3.59 13.29 -26.21
CA THR A 139 -2.25 13.83 -25.91
C THR A 139 -1.69 13.34 -24.59
N ARG A 140 -2.47 12.60 -23.78
CA ARG A 140 -2.03 12.14 -22.47
C ARG A 140 -1.02 11.01 -22.62
N PRO A 141 0.20 11.11 -22.08
CA PRO A 141 1.15 10.00 -22.12
C PRO A 141 0.60 8.80 -21.32
N PRO A 142 0.96 7.56 -21.72
CA PRO A 142 0.56 6.38 -20.97
C PRO A 142 1.12 6.42 -19.55
N TYR A 143 0.37 5.86 -18.62
CA TYR A 143 0.76 5.72 -17.21
C TYR A 143 0.45 4.31 -16.73
N VAL A 144 0.98 3.92 -15.58
CA VAL A 144 0.67 2.63 -14.94
C VAL A 144 -0.19 2.86 -13.71
N VAL A 145 -1.25 2.06 -13.56
CA VAL A 145 -1.98 1.93 -12.30
C VAL A 145 -1.50 0.65 -11.62
N PHE A 146 -0.89 0.78 -10.46
CA PHE A 146 -0.41 -0.31 -9.62
C PHE A 146 -1.33 -0.46 -8.41
N VAL A 147 -1.81 -1.68 -8.17
CA VAL A 147 -2.79 -1.99 -7.14
C VAL A 147 -2.27 -3.14 -6.30
N CYS A 148 -2.39 -3.02 -4.98
CA CYS A 148 -2.27 -4.13 -4.04
C CYS A 148 -3.58 -4.29 -3.27
N GLN A 149 -4.06 -5.53 -3.17
CA GLN A 149 -5.20 -5.95 -2.36
C GLN A 149 -4.69 -6.70 -1.13
N TYR A 150 -5.32 -6.44 0.01
CA TYR A 150 -4.94 -6.95 1.32
C TYR A 150 -6.15 -7.59 1.97
N GLY A 151 -6.01 -8.80 2.51
CA GLY A 151 -7.14 -9.52 3.11
C GLY A 151 -6.70 -10.54 4.16
N GLN A 152 -7.70 -11.28 4.65
CA GLN A 152 -7.55 -12.37 5.60
C GLN A 152 -7.77 -13.72 4.90
N SER A 153 -7.35 -14.80 5.54
CA SER A 153 -7.57 -16.19 5.11
C SER A 153 -9.01 -16.66 5.31
#